data_AF-Z9JFM5-F1
#
_entry.id   AF-Z9JFM5-F1
#
_cell.length_a   1.000
_cell.length_b   1.000
_cell.length_c   1.000
_cell.angle_alpha   90.00
_cell.angle_beta   90.00
_cell.angle_gamma   90.00
#
_symmetry.space_group_name_H-M   'P 1'
#
loop_
_entity.id
_entity.type
_entity.pdbx_description
1 polymer ?
#
loop_
_entity_poly.entity_id
_entity_poly.type
_entity_poly.pdbx_seq_one_letter_code
_entity_poly.pdbx_strand_id
1 'polypeptide(L)'
;MEMLLAESERAQRPIFAAGIDGLAPGLAADLADPRQWNAKNDQGEYLVPHGAIIFIDEAWKWFGSAFNASHQPTPPHALELAEHRHRGLDFVWTTQLAHKQLYPFVRGLIGRHTFVKRRFGTSWLDVYDWDQLVEETDSSTNRQFSRHSVRRLPKHVYKLYKSAEVHTIKMRLPWQLVLIPLMVVVIVACVFYAYRSLIPSGFSSSIEGTRSTPGTGGDASPKAGEASRGEGPRWPTVTAYAKDHLPRFASMPWTAPIYDHRSPTVDPQLICMSGGAGLDAQGVYKGSSCTCYTEQGTVYDISQLECRTIARRGPVYNPYRERVQEHSAMQQGQVSSSLVQGSTAKQVSVSAAGA
;
A
#
# COMPACT_ATOMS: atom_id res chain seq x y z
N MET A 1 -17.75 -8.19 20.22
CA MET A 1 -18.30 -9.51 20.63
C MET A 1 -17.27 -10.45 21.25
N GLU A 2 -16.23 -10.93 20.55
CA GLU A 2 -15.23 -11.82 21.19
C GLU A 2 -14.61 -11.22 22.46
N MET A 3 -14.23 -9.93 22.40
CA MET A 3 -13.71 -9.21 23.56
C MET A 3 -14.72 -9.15 24.71
N LEU A 4 -16.00 -8.92 24.41
CA LEU A 4 -17.07 -8.86 25.41
C LEU A 4 -17.24 -10.24 26.10
N LEU A 5 -17.24 -11.32 25.31
CA LEU A 5 -17.31 -12.68 25.84
C LEU A 5 -16.08 -13.00 26.71
N ALA A 6 -14.87 -12.67 26.24
CA ALA A 6 -13.65 -12.93 27.00
C ALA A 6 -13.62 -12.16 28.34
N GLU A 7 -14.07 -10.91 28.37
CA GLU A 7 -14.18 -10.14 29.61
C GLU A 7 -15.29 -10.68 30.53
N SER A 8 -16.41 -11.12 29.96
CA SER A 8 -17.52 -11.74 30.71
C SER A 8 -17.08 -13.05 31.37
N GLU A 9 -16.31 -13.88 30.66
CA GLU A 9 -15.75 -15.13 31.19
C GLU A 9 -14.72 -14.89 32.31
N ARG A 10 -13.96 -13.79 32.24
CA ARG A 10 -13.04 -13.39 33.33
C ARG A 10 -13.80 -12.96 34.58
N ALA A 11 -14.98 -12.35 34.41
CA ALA A 11 -15.84 -11.87 35.50
C ALA A 11 -15.15 -10.95 36.53
N GLN A 12 -14.07 -10.26 36.13
CA GLN A 12 -13.28 -9.40 37.01
C GLN A 12 -13.86 -8.00 37.16
N ARG A 13 -14.63 -7.54 36.16
CA ARG A 13 -15.08 -6.15 36.02
C ARG A 13 -16.54 -6.13 35.61
N PRO A 14 -17.35 -5.19 36.12
CA PRO A 14 -18.72 -4.99 35.63
C PRO A 14 -18.72 -4.63 34.14
N ILE A 15 -19.61 -5.23 33.36
CA ILE A 15 -19.69 -5.01 31.91
C ILE A 15 -21.05 -4.38 31.58
N PHE A 16 -21.02 -3.30 30.82
CA PHE A 16 -22.19 -2.62 30.28
C PHE A 16 -22.16 -2.66 28.76
N ALA A 17 -23.33 -2.80 28.13
CA ALA A 17 -23.48 -2.79 26.69
C ALA A 17 -24.59 -1.81 26.27
N ALA A 18 -24.41 -1.13 25.15
CA ALA A 18 -25.41 -0.26 24.56
C ALA A 18 -25.43 -0.38 23.04
N GLY A 19 -26.63 -0.38 22.46
CA GLY A 19 -26.83 -0.45 21.01
C GLY A 19 -26.59 -1.83 20.38
N ILE A 20 -26.45 -2.89 21.20
CA ILE A 20 -26.25 -4.27 20.71
C ILE A 20 -27.57 -5.04 20.79
N ASP A 21 -28.19 -5.30 19.64
CA ASP A 21 -29.47 -6.00 19.57
C ASP A 21 -29.35 -7.50 19.90
N GLY A 22 -30.25 -7.97 20.78
CA GLY A 22 -30.40 -9.39 21.09
C GLY A 22 -29.19 -10.03 21.78
N LEU A 23 -28.45 -9.24 22.56
CA LEU A 23 -27.31 -9.74 23.35
C LEU A 23 -27.76 -10.85 24.32
N ALA A 24 -27.02 -11.95 24.38
CA ALA A 24 -27.35 -13.06 25.26
C ALA A 24 -27.33 -12.64 26.75
N PRO A 25 -28.27 -13.16 27.58
CA PRO A 25 -28.37 -12.76 28.97
C PRO A 25 -27.12 -13.16 29.77
N GLY A 26 -26.73 -12.32 30.73
CA GLY A 26 -25.57 -12.55 31.61
C GLY A 26 -24.22 -12.08 31.03
N LEU A 27 -24.17 -11.63 29.78
CA LEU A 27 -22.93 -11.13 29.17
C LEU A 27 -22.58 -9.69 29.59
N ALA A 28 -23.59 -8.82 29.67
CA ALA A 28 -23.44 -7.42 30.08
C ALA A 28 -24.77 -6.88 30.62
N ALA A 29 -24.70 -5.87 31.49
CA ALA A 29 -25.85 -5.05 31.86
C ALA A 29 -26.19 -4.10 30.72
N ASP A 30 -27.48 -3.86 30.47
CA ASP A 30 -27.92 -2.93 29.44
C ASP A 30 -27.78 -1.48 29.92
N LEU A 31 -27.14 -0.65 29.10
CA LEU A 31 -27.01 0.79 29.33
C LEU A 31 -27.88 1.52 28.31
N ALA A 32 -29.11 1.83 28.71
CA ALA A 32 -30.14 2.40 27.84
C ALA A 32 -29.71 3.71 27.15
N ASP A 33 -29.06 4.62 27.90
CA ASP A 33 -28.48 5.83 27.34
C ASP A 33 -27.00 5.97 27.74
N PRO A 34 -26.08 5.67 26.82
CA PRO A 34 -24.65 5.88 27.02
C PRO A 34 -24.22 7.29 27.39
N ARG A 35 -25.03 8.32 27.16
CA ARG A 35 -24.71 9.69 27.58
C ARG A 35 -24.70 9.83 29.10
N GLN A 36 -25.36 8.91 29.80
CA GLN A 36 -25.50 8.91 31.26
C GLN A 36 -24.46 8.02 31.95
N TRP A 37 -23.39 7.62 31.26
CA TRP A 37 -22.32 6.78 31.80
C TRP A 37 -21.70 7.34 33.09
N ASN A 38 -21.67 8.68 33.23
CA ASN A 38 -21.13 9.37 34.40
C ASN A 38 -22.21 9.92 35.34
N ALA A 39 -23.50 9.68 35.05
CA ALA A 39 -24.59 10.15 35.86
C ALA A 39 -24.63 9.43 37.21
N LYS A 40 -25.23 10.11 38.19
CA LYS A 40 -25.49 9.57 39.53
C LYS A 40 -27.00 9.42 39.73
N ASN A 41 -27.39 8.40 40.49
CA ASN A 41 -28.76 8.22 40.94
C ASN A 41 -29.09 9.22 42.08
N ASP A 42 -30.33 9.20 42.54
CA ASP A 42 -30.81 10.09 43.63
C ASP A 42 -30.06 9.89 44.95
N GLN A 43 -29.38 8.74 45.12
CA GLN A 43 -28.57 8.39 46.28
C GLN A 43 -27.10 8.87 46.15
N GLY A 44 -26.75 9.50 45.02
CA GLY A 44 -25.40 9.99 44.73
C GLY A 44 -24.42 8.92 44.24
N GLU A 45 -24.88 7.70 43.99
CA GLU A 45 -24.08 6.61 43.44
C GLU A 45 -24.07 6.67 41.92
N TYR A 46 -22.94 6.32 41.30
CA TYR A 46 -22.83 6.31 39.85
C TYR A 46 -23.65 5.16 39.23
N LEU A 47 -24.40 5.44 38.17
CA LEU A 47 -25.15 4.42 37.42
C LEU A 47 -24.23 3.30 36.90
N VAL A 48 -23.06 3.69 36.40
CA VAL A 48 -21.99 2.76 36.05
C VAL A 48 -20.99 2.72 37.19
N PRO A 49 -20.70 1.57 37.82
CA PRO A 49 -19.73 1.47 38.91
C PRO A 49 -18.29 1.73 38.43
N HIS A 50 -17.41 2.06 39.39
CA HIS A 50 -15.98 2.19 39.11
C HIS A 50 -15.38 0.89 38.59
N GLY A 51 -14.39 0.99 37.71
CA GLY A 51 -13.74 -0.19 37.12
C GLY A 51 -14.55 -0.89 36.03
N ALA A 52 -15.71 -0.38 35.60
CA ALA A 52 -16.53 -1.03 34.58
C ALA A 52 -15.94 -0.93 33.16
N ILE A 53 -16.34 -1.87 32.29
CA ILE A 53 -16.08 -1.84 30.85
C ILE A 53 -17.40 -1.57 30.12
N ILE A 54 -17.41 -0.57 29.23
CA ILE A 54 -18.61 -0.12 28.52
C ILE A 54 -18.43 -0.38 27.02
N PHE A 55 -19.23 -1.31 26.49
CA PHE A 55 -19.30 -1.62 25.07
C PHE A 55 -20.42 -0.81 24.41
N ILE A 56 -20.10 -0.03 23.37
CA ILE A 56 -21.10 0.79 22.66
C ILE A 56 -21.03 0.49 21.17
N ASP A 57 -22.13 -0.03 20.62
CA ASP A 57 -22.26 -0.21 19.18
C ASP A 57 -22.84 1.02 18.49
N GLU A 58 -22.34 1.34 17.31
CA GLU A 58 -22.66 2.57 16.56
C GLU A 58 -22.52 3.83 17.44
N ALA A 59 -21.36 3.99 18.08
CA ALA A 59 -21.08 5.04 19.08
C ALA A 59 -21.32 6.48 18.59
N TRP A 60 -21.35 6.71 17.27
CA TRP A 60 -21.69 8.00 16.68
C TRP A 60 -23.11 8.48 17.04
N LYS A 61 -24.03 7.59 17.43
CA LYS A 61 -25.39 7.99 17.87
C LYS A 61 -25.37 8.85 19.13
N TRP A 62 -24.40 8.64 20.03
CA TRP A 62 -24.29 9.36 21.31
C TRP A 62 -23.08 10.27 21.42
N PHE A 63 -21.99 9.95 20.71
CA PHE A 63 -20.72 10.69 20.72
C PHE A 63 -20.37 11.27 19.34
N GLY A 64 -21.34 11.36 18.45
CA GLY A 64 -21.15 11.88 17.10
C GLY A 64 -21.44 13.36 16.97
N SER A 65 -20.66 14.04 16.13
CA SER A 65 -20.89 15.40 15.70
C SER A 65 -21.75 15.42 14.42
N ALA A 66 -22.60 16.44 14.26
CA ALA A 66 -23.33 16.65 13.02
C ALA A 66 -22.36 16.91 11.86
N PHE A 67 -22.57 16.19 10.74
CA PHE A 67 -21.80 16.38 9.51
C PHE A 67 -21.99 17.84 9.04
N ASN A 68 -20.92 18.63 8.97
CA ASN A 68 -20.88 20.05 8.57
C ASN A 68 -21.20 21.12 9.64
N ALA A 69 -21.31 20.78 10.92
CA ALA A 69 -21.43 21.81 11.96
C ALA A 69 -20.04 22.31 12.38
N SER A 70 -19.55 23.38 11.74
CA SER A 70 -18.24 24.00 12.02
C SER A 70 -18.08 24.51 13.46
N HIS A 71 -19.17 24.60 14.23
CA HIS A 71 -19.20 25.18 15.58
C HIS A 71 -20.12 24.43 16.54
N GLN A 72 -20.28 23.10 16.41
CA GLN A 72 -21.02 22.36 17.42
C GLN A 72 -20.18 22.22 18.70
N PRO A 73 -20.62 22.78 19.85
CA PRO A 73 -19.91 22.57 21.10
C PRO A 73 -19.96 21.09 21.48
N THR A 74 -18.84 20.57 21.97
CA THR A 74 -18.78 19.20 22.50
C THR A 74 -19.68 19.12 23.74
N PRO A 75 -20.62 18.15 23.81
CA PRO A 75 -21.53 18.05 24.94
C PRO A 75 -20.80 17.59 26.22
N PRO A 76 -21.33 17.91 27.42
CA PRO A 76 -20.67 17.64 28.70
C PRO A 76 -20.27 16.17 28.88
N HIS A 77 -21.17 15.23 28.56
CA HIS A 77 -20.90 13.78 28.68
C HIS A 77 -19.73 13.29 27.83
N ALA A 78 -19.41 14.01 26.73
CA ALA A 78 -18.28 13.71 25.87
C ALA A 78 -17.00 14.42 26.35
N LEU A 79 -17.10 15.56 27.01
CA LEU A 79 -15.96 16.24 27.66
C LEU A 79 -15.47 15.45 28.88
N GLU A 80 -16.40 14.95 29.70
CA GLU A 80 -16.14 14.14 30.89
C GLU A 80 -15.35 12.85 30.58
N LEU A 81 -15.36 12.39 29.32
CA LEU A 81 -14.54 11.25 28.90
C LEU A 81 -13.06 11.47 29.18
N ALA A 82 -12.54 12.70 29.17
CA ALA A 82 -11.14 12.94 29.49
C ALA A 82 -10.73 12.42 30.89
N GLU A 83 -11.69 12.33 31.82
CA GLU A 83 -11.47 11.88 33.19
C GLU A 83 -11.94 10.44 33.44
N HIS A 84 -12.31 9.70 32.38
CA HIS A 84 -12.82 8.34 32.52
C HIS A 84 -11.88 7.41 33.30
N ARG A 85 -10.56 7.65 33.18
CA ARG A 85 -9.50 6.87 33.84
C ARG A 85 -9.44 7.07 35.35
N HIS A 86 -9.88 8.22 35.87
CA HIS A 86 -9.96 8.43 37.32
C HIS A 86 -10.91 7.43 37.98
N ARG A 87 -11.92 6.99 37.24
CA ARG A 87 -12.90 5.99 37.68
C ARG A 87 -12.54 4.56 37.25
N GLY A 88 -11.41 4.36 36.57
CA GLY A 88 -10.98 3.06 36.04
C GLY A 88 -11.92 2.50 34.96
N LEU A 89 -12.65 3.35 34.24
CA LEU A 89 -13.59 2.93 33.21
C LEU A 89 -12.85 2.67 31.89
N ASP A 90 -13.24 1.63 31.16
CA ASP A 90 -12.78 1.40 29.80
C ASP A 90 -13.94 1.42 28.82
N PHE A 91 -13.72 2.07 27.68
CA PHE A 91 -14.71 2.19 26.61
C PHE A 91 -14.28 1.39 25.39
N VAL A 92 -15.19 0.57 24.88
CA VAL A 92 -15.00 -0.18 23.64
C VAL A 92 -16.10 0.22 22.67
N TRP A 93 -15.73 0.94 21.62
CA TRP A 93 -16.68 1.48 20.65
C TRP A 93 -16.56 0.80 19.29
N THR A 94 -17.70 0.60 18.65
CA THR A 94 -17.78 0.24 17.23
C THR A 94 -18.46 1.36 16.44
N THR A 95 -17.92 1.65 15.27
CA THR A 95 -18.40 2.70 14.35
C THR A 95 -17.84 2.46 12.95
N GLN A 96 -18.52 2.98 11.93
CA GLN A 96 -18.14 2.80 10.53
C GLN A 96 -17.01 3.78 10.12
N LEU A 97 -17.14 5.06 10.49
CA LEU A 97 -16.20 6.12 10.13
C LEU A 97 -15.91 7.02 11.33
N ALA A 98 -15.14 6.50 12.28
CA ALA A 98 -14.79 7.20 13.54
C ALA A 98 -14.31 8.65 13.31
N HIS A 99 -13.38 8.85 12.35
CA HIS A 99 -12.77 10.15 12.08
C HIS A 99 -13.71 11.18 11.46
N LYS A 100 -14.87 10.79 10.91
CA LYS A 100 -15.87 11.74 10.38
C LYS A 100 -17.05 11.91 11.31
N GLN A 101 -17.41 10.84 12.01
CA GLN A 101 -18.65 10.78 12.76
C GLN A 101 -18.50 11.24 14.20
N LEU A 102 -17.35 11.02 14.87
CA LEU A 102 -17.16 11.37 16.28
C LEU A 102 -16.76 12.83 16.49
N TYR A 103 -17.06 13.40 17.66
CA TYR A 103 -16.57 14.74 18.02
C TYR A 103 -15.04 14.83 17.97
N PRO A 104 -14.45 15.94 17.48
CA PRO A 104 -12.99 16.12 17.42
C PRO A 104 -12.27 15.93 18.76
N PHE A 105 -12.86 16.41 19.86
CA PHE A 105 -12.32 16.21 21.21
C PHE A 105 -12.17 14.72 21.55
N VAL A 106 -13.23 13.95 21.27
CA VAL A 106 -13.29 12.51 21.54
C VAL A 106 -12.26 11.74 20.71
N ARG A 107 -12.00 12.16 19.46
CA ARG A 107 -10.99 11.54 18.59
C ARG A 107 -9.60 11.55 19.21
N GLY A 108 -9.23 12.63 19.90
CA GLY A 108 -7.93 12.76 20.58
C GLY A 108 -7.77 11.89 21.82
N LEU A 109 -8.87 11.36 22.38
CA LEU A 109 -8.84 10.48 23.56
C LEU A 109 -8.68 9.00 23.19
N ILE A 110 -8.82 8.64 21.92
CA ILE A 110 -8.78 7.25 21.45
C ILE A 110 -7.33 6.75 21.49
N GLY A 111 -7.01 5.91 22.47
CA GLY A 111 -5.69 5.30 22.64
C GLY A 111 -5.49 3.97 21.89
N ARG A 112 -6.51 3.43 21.23
CA ARG A 112 -6.39 2.25 20.36
C ARG A 112 -7.44 2.29 19.27
N HIS A 113 -7.03 2.03 18.03
CA HIS A 113 -7.91 1.94 16.88
C HIS A 113 -7.71 0.60 16.18
N THR A 114 -8.79 -0.15 16.01
CA THR A 114 -8.80 -1.41 15.29
C THR A 114 -9.73 -1.30 14.08
N PHE A 115 -9.16 -1.39 12.88
CA PHE A 115 -9.92 -1.42 11.64
C PHE A 115 -10.04 -2.85 11.13
N VAL A 116 -11.28 -3.30 10.90
CA VAL A 116 -11.56 -4.67 10.44
C VAL A 116 -12.20 -4.62 9.06
N LYS A 117 -11.57 -5.29 8.09
CA LYS A 117 -12.06 -5.40 6.72
C LYS A 117 -12.22 -6.85 6.33
N ARG A 118 -13.35 -7.18 5.67
CA ARG A 118 -13.57 -8.51 5.11
C ARG A 118 -12.81 -8.67 3.79
N ARG A 119 -11.98 -9.70 3.67
CA ARG A 119 -11.16 -9.96 2.47
C ARG A 119 -12.03 -10.53 1.36
N PHE A 120 -12.24 -9.78 0.28
CA PHE A 120 -12.97 -10.20 -0.93
C PHE A 120 -14.38 -10.76 -0.70
N GLY A 121 -15.05 -10.33 0.38
CA GLY A 121 -16.36 -10.87 0.78
C GLY A 121 -16.33 -12.31 1.32
N THR A 122 -15.16 -12.87 1.61
CA THR A 122 -14.97 -14.21 2.18
C THR A 122 -15.14 -14.22 3.71
N SER A 123 -14.96 -15.37 4.36
CA SER A 123 -14.94 -15.46 5.83
C SER A 123 -13.62 -14.97 6.47
N TRP A 124 -12.67 -14.48 5.68
CA TRP A 124 -11.40 -13.95 6.18
C TRP A 124 -11.51 -12.46 6.47
N LEU A 125 -10.88 -12.05 7.57
CA LEU A 125 -10.82 -10.68 8.05
C LEU A 125 -9.36 -10.22 8.07
N ASP A 126 -9.11 -9.07 7.47
CA ASP A 126 -7.91 -8.28 7.68
C ASP A 126 -8.17 -7.34 8.86
N VAL A 127 -7.32 -7.42 9.88
CA VAL A 127 -7.39 -6.59 11.09
C VAL A 127 -6.13 -5.74 11.14
N TYR A 128 -6.33 -4.43 11.24
CA TYR A 128 -5.26 -3.44 11.32
C TYR A 128 -5.39 -2.72 12.66
N ASP A 129 -4.36 -2.78 13.48
CA ASP A 129 -4.32 -2.18 14.81
C ASP A 129 -3.33 -1.01 14.87
N TRP A 130 -3.75 0.08 15.52
CA TRP A 130 -2.93 1.25 15.85
C TRP A 130 -3.12 1.67 17.31
N ASP A 131 -2.12 2.34 17.88
CA ASP A 131 -2.14 2.89 19.25
C ASP A 131 -2.72 4.32 19.34
N GLN A 132 -3.34 4.78 18.25
CA GLN A 132 -4.03 6.06 18.16
C GLN A 132 -5.11 5.99 17.06
N LEU A 133 -6.04 6.94 17.06
CA LEU A 133 -6.98 7.09 15.94
C LEU A 133 -6.22 7.44 14.65
N VAL A 134 -6.61 6.78 13.56
CA VAL A 134 -6.10 7.05 12.20
C VAL A 134 -7.27 7.47 11.33
N GLU A 135 -7.14 8.59 10.63
CA GLU A 135 -8.21 9.16 9.82
C GLU A 135 -8.47 8.32 8.57
N GLU A 136 -7.46 8.15 7.73
CA GLU A 136 -7.58 7.40 6.48
C GLU A 136 -7.10 5.95 6.64
N THR A 137 -8.00 5.08 7.07
CA THR A 137 -7.74 3.63 7.19
C THR A 137 -7.65 2.91 5.85
N ASP A 138 -8.06 3.56 4.75
CA ASP A 138 -7.97 3.02 3.39
C ASP A 138 -6.62 3.28 2.71
N SER A 139 -5.85 4.26 3.20
CA SER A 139 -4.53 4.59 2.67
C SER A 139 -3.55 3.43 2.88
N SER A 140 -2.83 3.05 1.81
CA SER A 140 -1.81 2.00 1.86
C SER A 140 -0.67 2.34 2.82
N THR A 141 -0.27 3.60 2.86
CA THR A 141 0.77 4.11 3.76
C THR A 141 0.38 3.93 5.22
N ASN A 142 -0.84 4.34 5.60
CA ASN A 142 -1.31 4.21 6.98
C ASN A 142 -1.45 2.73 7.41
N ARG A 143 -1.86 1.85 6.49
CA ARG A 143 -1.92 0.41 6.73
C ARG A 143 -0.54 -0.21 6.95
N GLN A 144 0.51 0.31 6.31
CA GLN A 144 1.88 -0.20 6.50
C GLN A 144 2.41 0.06 7.91
N PHE A 145 1.98 1.15 8.55
CA PHE A 145 2.34 1.48 9.94
C PHE A 145 1.48 0.77 10.99
N SER A 146 0.54 -0.07 10.57
CA SER A 146 -0.34 -0.82 11.47
C SER A 146 0.24 -2.18 11.83
N ARG A 147 -0.19 -2.72 12.97
CA ARG A 147 -0.05 -4.15 13.24
C ARG A 147 -1.14 -4.90 12.46
N HIS A 148 -0.76 -5.52 11.35
CA HIS A 148 -1.67 -6.28 10.49
C HIS A 148 -1.75 -7.75 10.93
N SER A 149 -2.96 -8.26 11.07
CA SER A 149 -3.21 -9.69 11.27
C SER A 149 -4.38 -10.16 10.42
N VAL A 150 -4.30 -11.42 9.97
CA VAL A 150 -5.37 -12.07 9.20
C VAL A 150 -6.01 -13.11 10.08
N ARG A 151 -7.34 -13.02 10.25
CA ARG A 151 -8.10 -13.97 11.07
C ARG A 151 -9.36 -14.44 10.39
N ARG A 152 -9.85 -15.60 10.79
CA ARG A 152 -11.15 -16.11 10.33
C ARG A 152 -12.25 -15.49 11.17
N LEU A 153 -13.35 -15.15 10.51
CA LEU A 153 -14.55 -14.67 11.19
C LEU A 153 -15.06 -15.71 12.20
N PRO A 154 -15.14 -15.36 13.49
CA PRO A 154 -15.55 -16.28 14.54
C PRO A 154 -17.03 -16.61 14.40
N LYS A 155 -17.35 -17.85 14.04
CA LYS A 155 -18.76 -18.25 13.86
C LYS A 155 -19.50 -18.45 15.18
N HIS A 156 -18.77 -18.74 16.26
CA HIS A 156 -19.35 -19.07 17.56
C HIS A 156 -20.04 -17.86 18.21
N VAL A 157 -19.54 -16.64 17.98
CA VAL A 157 -20.11 -15.42 18.57
C VAL A 157 -21.45 -15.00 17.95
N TYR A 158 -21.81 -15.51 16.78
CA TYR A 158 -23.09 -15.17 16.14
C TYR A 158 -24.31 -15.65 16.90
N LYS A 159 -24.15 -16.61 17.82
CA LYS A 159 -25.24 -17.06 18.69
C LYS A 159 -25.53 -16.09 19.84
N LEU A 160 -24.61 -15.15 20.09
CA LEU A 160 -24.62 -14.29 21.27
C LEU A 160 -25.30 -12.95 21.02
N TYR A 161 -25.64 -12.64 19.77
CA TYR A 161 -26.29 -11.39 19.39
C TYR A 161 -27.06 -11.57 18.07
N LYS A 162 -28.04 -10.71 17.80
CA LYS A 162 -28.79 -10.73 16.53
C LYS A 162 -28.01 -9.92 15.47
N SER A 163 -27.23 -10.61 14.64
CA SER A 163 -26.49 -9.95 13.55
C SER A 163 -27.42 -9.67 12.34
N ALA A 164 -27.88 -8.42 12.17
CA ALA A 164 -28.54 -7.82 10.99
C ALA A 164 -29.49 -8.70 10.13
N GLU A 165 -30.72 -8.25 9.92
CA GLU A 165 -31.78 -9.03 9.26
C GLU A 165 -31.53 -9.38 7.77
N VAL A 166 -30.64 -8.66 7.07
CA VAL A 166 -30.31 -8.93 5.66
C VAL A 166 -28.79 -8.96 5.43
N HIS A 167 -28.25 -10.15 5.16
CA HIS A 167 -26.84 -10.32 4.79
C HIS A 167 -26.62 -10.07 3.28
N THR A 168 -26.24 -8.84 2.89
CA THR A 168 -26.05 -8.44 1.48
C THR A 168 -24.60 -8.57 0.96
N ILE A 169 -23.78 -9.46 1.51
CA ILE A 169 -22.36 -9.56 1.13
C ILE A 169 -22.18 -10.56 -0.02
N LYS A 170 -21.92 -10.06 -1.23
CA LYS A 170 -21.55 -10.88 -2.40
C LYS A 170 -20.03 -11.08 -2.44
N MET A 171 -19.58 -12.33 -2.61
CA MET A 171 -18.16 -12.64 -2.80
C MET A 171 -17.67 -12.04 -4.12
N ARG A 172 -16.55 -11.32 -4.08
CA ARG A 172 -15.90 -10.73 -5.26
C ARG A 172 -14.43 -11.12 -5.23
N LEU A 173 -14.11 -12.28 -5.77
CA LEU A 173 -12.72 -12.67 -6.00
C LEU A 173 -12.17 -11.91 -7.21
N PRO A 174 -10.94 -11.36 -7.14
CA PRO A 174 -10.29 -10.79 -8.31
C PRO A 174 -10.04 -11.88 -9.35
N TRP A 175 -10.38 -11.60 -10.61
CA TRP A 175 -10.27 -12.54 -11.74
C TRP A 175 -8.86 -13.13 -11.91
N GLN A 176 -7.82 -12.39 -11.52
CA GLN A 176 -6.42 -12.82 -11.51
C GLN A 176 -6.19 -14.10 -10.68
N LEU A 177 -6.90 -14.28 -9.56
CA LEU A 177 -6.78 -15.49 -8.74
C LEU A 177 -7.43 -16.71 -9.39
N VAL A 178 -8.42 -16.49 -10.26
CA VAL A 178 -9.06 -17.57 -11.04
C VAL A 178 -8.18 -18.02 -12.20
N LEU A 179 -7.28 -17.16 -12.70
CA LEU A 179 -6.33 -17.51 -13.75
C LEU A 179 -5.18 -18.41 -13.28
N ILE A 180 -4.83 -18.39 -12.00
CA ILE A 180 -3.76 -19.22 -11.44
C ILE A 180 -3.98 -20.73 -11.71
N PRO A 181 -5.13 -21.34 -11.37
CA PRO A 181 -5.34 -22.76 -11.68
C PRO A 181 -5.33 -23.05 -13.18
N LEU A 182 -5.84 -22.14 -14.01
CA LEU A 182 -5.77 -22.28 -15.47
C LEU A 182 -4.31 -22.32 -15.96
N MET A 183 -3.46 -21.44 -15.42
CA MET A 183 -2.04 -21.38 -15.77
C MET A 183 -1.29 -22.65 -15.32
N VAL A 184 -1.62 -23.19 -14.13
CA VAL A 184 -1.09 -24.47 -13.66
C VAL A 184 -1.49 -25.61 -14.59
N VAL A 185 -2.75 -25.68 -15.04
CA VAL A 185 -3.20 -26.69 -16.02
C VAL A 185 -2.45 -26.57 -17.34
N VAL A 186 -2.23 -25.34 -17.84
CA VAL A 186 -1.45 -25.10 -19.05
C VAL A 186 0.00 -25.57 -18.88
N ILE A 187 0.65 -25.25 -17.76
CA ILE A 187 2.01 -25.73 -17.48
C ILE A 187 2.06 -27.26 -17.46
N VAL A 188 1.13 -27.91 -16.77
CA VAL A 188 1.07 -29.38 -16.69
C VAL A 188 0.87 -29.99 -18.09
N ALA A 189 0.01 -29.41 -18.92
CA ALA A 189 -0.20 -29.84 -20.29
C ALA A 189 1.06 -29.66 -21.16
N CYS A 190 1.75 -28.52 -21.04
CA CYS A 190 3.01 -28.26 -21.73
C CYS A 190 4.10 -29.25 -21.32
N VAL A 191 4.25 -29.53 -20.02
CA VAL A 191 5.20 -30.52 -19.50
C VAL A 191 4.86 -31.93 -19.98
N PHE A 192 3.59 -32.31 -19.97
CA PHE A 192 3.13 -33.60 -20.47
C PHE A 192 3.39 -33.76 -21.98
N TYR A 193 3.12 -32.71 -22.77
CA TYR A 193 3.39 -32.69 -24.20
C TYR A 193 4.89 -32.77 -24.51
N ALA A 194 5.72 -32.01 -23.78
CA ALA A 194 7.17 -32.07 -23.91
C ALA A 194 7.73 -33.46 -23.53
N TYR A 195 7.23 -34.07 -22.45
CA TYR A 195 7.58 -35.43 -22.06
C TYR A 195 7.24 -36.44 -23.17
N ARG A 196 6.04 -36.33 -23.77
CA ARG A 196 5.66 -37.20 -24.91
C ARG A 196 6.49 -36.98 -26.16
N SER A 197 6.90 -35.74 -26.44
CA SER A 197 7.71 -35.41 -27.62
C SER A 197 9.18 -35.77 -27.48
N LEU A 198 9.69 -35.91 -26.24
CA LEU A 198 11.09 -36.21 -25.95
C LEU A 198 11.34 -37.69 -25.62
N ILE A 199 10.30 -38.51 -25.48
CA ILE A 199 10.42 -39.99 -25.40
C ILE A 199 10.43 -40.52 -26.84
N PRO A 200 11.57 -40.99 -27.37
CA PRO A 200 11.65 -41.44 -28.74
C PRO A 200 10.86 -42.74 -28.92
N SER A 201 9.77 -42.69 -29.68
CA SER A 201 9.23 -43.89 -30.32
C SER A 201 9.94 -44.02 -31.67
N GLY A 202 11.01 -44.82 -31.73
CA GLY A 202 11.65 -45.22 -32.98
C GLY A 202 12.93 -44.46 -33.34
N PHE A 203 14.05 -44.86 -32.72
CA PHE A 203 15.37 -44.75 -33.34
C PHE A 203 15.49 -45.85 -34.39
N SER A 204 15.10 -45.58 -35.64
CA SER A 204 15.49 -46.38 -36.81
C SER A 204 15.04 -45.69 -38.11
N SER A 205 15.96 -45.65 -39.08
CA SER A 205 15.78 -45.27 -40.50
C SER A 205 15.83 -43.76 -40.75
N SER A 206 16.78 -43.18 -41.49
CA SER A 206 17.55 -43.71 -42.61
C SER A 206 18.90 -42.99 -42.73
N ILE A 207 19.99 -43.76 -42.63
CA ILE A 207 21.23 -43.48 -43.36
C ILE A 207 21.19 -44.41 -44.56
N GLU A 208 20.85 -43.86 -45.73
CA GLU A 208 21.05 -44.46 -47.03
C GLU A 208 21.13 -43.23 -47.98
N GLY A 209 22.30 -42.82 -48.48
CA GLY A 209 23.19 -43.65 -49.25
C GLY A 209 22.70 -43.69 -50.70
N THR A 210 22.81 -42.59 -51.46
CA THR A 210 22.64 -42.65 -52.92
C THR A 210 23.59 -41.70 -53.64
N ARG A 211 24.69 -42.33 -54.07
CA ARG A 211 25.40 -42.24 -55.36
C ARG A 211 25.68 -40.87 -56.01
N SER A 212 26.98 -40.64 -56.10
CA SER A 212 27.70 -39.87 -57.12
C SER A 212 27.46 -40.38 -58.56
N THR A 213 27.47 -39.44 -59.51
CA THR A 213 28.03 -39.61 -60.86
C THR A 213 28.79 -38.35 -61.27
N PRO A 214 29.97 -38.45 -61.92
CA PRO A 214 30.83 -37.32 -62.29
C PRO A 214 30.73 -36.92 -63.77
N GLY A 215 31.11 -35.68 -64.10
CA GLY A 215 31.38 -35.20 -65.47
C GLY A 215 31.33 -33.67 -65.58
N THR A 216 32.44 -32.95 -65.33
CA THR A 216 33.42 -32.39 -66.30
C THR A 216 33.09 -30.98 -66.81
N GLY A 217 33.92 -30.01 -66.40
CA GLY A 217 34.49 -28.96 -67.26
C GLY A 217 33.76 -27.61 -67.37
N GLY A 218 34.39 -26.54 -66.87
CA GLY A 218 34.07 -25.16 -67.26
C GLY A 218 34.53 -24.10 -66.26
N ASP A 219 35.73 -23.55 -66.47
CA ASP A 219 36.25 -22.33 -65.82
C ASP A 219 35.32 -21.13 -66.05
N ALA A 220 35.03 -20.38 -64.99
CA ALA A 220 35.00 -18.91 -64.97
C ALA A 220 34.65 -18.37 -63.58
N SER A 221 35.46 -17.43 -63.10
CA SER A 221 35.16 -16.50 -62.01
C SER A 221 35.53 -15.09 -62.51
N PRO A 222 35.03 -13.96 -61.98
CA PRO A 222 33.86 -13.73 -61.12
C PRO A 222 32.90 -12.70 -61.75
N LYS A 223 31.65 -12.63 -61.29
CA LYS A 223 30.92 -11.35 -61.27
C LYS A 223 30.15 -11.19 -59.98
N ALA A 224 30.39 -10.04 -59.36
CA ALA A 224 29.64 -9.51 -58.25
C ALA A 224 28.14 -9.51 -58.60
N GLY A 225 27.38 -10.21 -57.76
CA GLY A 225 25.93 -10.19 -57.70
C GLY A 225 25.57 -10.14 -56.23
N GLU A 226 25.06 -8.99 -55.83
CA GLU A 226 24.47 -8.68 -54.54
C GLU A 226 23.40 -9.74 -54.22
N ALA A 227 23.76 -10.72 -53.39
CA ALA A 227 22.87 -11.78 -52.97
C ALA A 227 22.36 -11.46 -51.58
N SER A 228 21.10 -11.05 -51.51
CA SER A 228 20.23 -11.24 -50.36
C SER A 228 20.32 -12.71 -49.91
N ARG A 229 21.13 -12.96 -48.87
CA ARG A 229 21.24 -14.29 -48.29
C ARG A 229 20.02 -14.55 -47.41
N GLY A 230 19.19 -15.47 -47.85
CA GLY A 230 18.20 -16.14 -47.03
C GLY A 230 18.86 -16.70 -45.76
N GLU A 231 18.26 -16.38 -44.62
CA GLU A 231 18.72 -16.76 -43.29
C GLU A 231 18.61 -18.27 -43.10
N GLY A 232 19.76 -18.94 -43.10
CA GLY A 232 19.92 -20.14 -42.27
C GLY A 232 19.90 -19.76 -40.78
N PRO A 233 19.80 -20.74 -39.85
CA PRO A 233 19.84 -20.45 -38.42
C PRO A 233 21.11 -19.67 -38.07
N ARG A 234 20.96 -18.51 -37.42
CA ARG A 234 22.08 -17.64 -36.99
C ARG A 234 23.16 -18.40 -36.20
N TRP A 235 22.78 -19.47 -35.51
CA TRP A 235 23.71 -20.38 -34.83
C TRP A 235 23.60 -21.80 -35.41
N PRO A 236 24.72 -22.42 -35.82
CA PRO A 236 24.73 -23.77 -36.38
C PRO A 236 24.63 -24.87 -35.32
N THR A 237 24.89 -24.57 -34.04
CA THR A 237 24.84 -25.53 -32.93
C THR A 237 24.40 -24.88 -31.61
N VAL A 238 23.91 -25.69 -30.67
CA VAL A 238 23.52 -25.25 -29.31
C VAL A 238 24.72 -24.68 -28.54
N THR A 239 25.91 -25.25 -28.73
CA THR A 239 27.14 -24.76 -28.09
C THR A 239 27.56 -23.39 -28.63
N ALA A 240 27.36 -23.12 -29.93
CA ALA A 240 27.60 -21.80 -30.49
C ALA A 240 26.63 -20.76 -29.92
N TYR A 241 25.35 -21.10 -29.77
CA TYR A 241 24.37 -20.27 -29.09
C TYR A 241 24.80 -19.96 -27.64
N ALA A 242 25.18 -20.98 -26.86
CA ALA A 242 25.59 -20.81 -25.47
C ALA A 242 26.84 -19.93 -25.33
N LYS A 243 27.83 -20.07 -26.22
CA LYS A 243 29.05 -19.25 -26.20
C LYS A 243 28.77 -17.76 -26.43
N ASP A 244 27.86 -17.43 -27.35
CA ASP A 244 27.50 -16.04 -27.62
C ASP A 244 26.69 -15.38 -26.49
N HIS A 245 26.09 -16.18 -25.61
CA HIS A 245 25.35 -15.71 -24.43
C HIS A 245 26.18 -15.72 -23.13
N LEU A 246 27.44 -16.16 -23.17
CA LEU A 246 28.33 -16.08 -22.02
C LEU A 246 28.84 -14.63 -21.85
N PRO A 247 28.64 -14.00 -20.69
CA PRO A 247 29.09 -12.64 -20.46
C PRO A 247 30.62 -12.59 -20.35
N ARG A 248 31.24 -11.54 -20.89
CA ARG A 248 32.69 -11.29 -20.76
C ARG A 248 33.09 -11.05 -19.30
N PHE A 249 32.21 -10.41 -18.53
CA PHE A 249 32.36 -10.21 -17.09
C PHE A 249 31.17 -10.81 -16.36
N ALA A 250 31.43 -11.68 -15.37
CA ALA A 250 30.37 -12.40 -14.65
C ALA A 250 29.37 -11.46 -13.93
N SER A 251 29.83 -10.28 -13.48
CA SER A 251 28.98 -9.27 -12.84
C SER A 251 28.15 -8.43 -13.81
N MET A 252 28.36 -8.56 -15.13
CA MET A 252 27.74 -7.73 -16.15
C MET A 252 27.15 -8.61 -17.28
N PRO A 253 25.94 -9.19 -17.09
CA PRO A 253 25.33 -10.11 -18.06
C PRO A 253 25.14 -9.54 -19.47
N TRP A 254 25.01 -8.22 -19.61
CA TRP A 254 24.87 -7.52 -20.89
C TRP A 254 26.18 -7.42 -21.69
N THR A 255 27.30 -7.90 -21.17
CA THR A 255 28.60 -7.92 -21.87
C THR A 255 28.78 -9.15 -22.76
N ALA A 256 27.76 -10.00 -22.90
CA ALA A 256 27.80 -11.14 -23.80
C ALA A 256 27.86 -10.70 -25.27
N PRO A 257 28.66 -11.37 -26.13
CA PRO A 257 28.86 -10.98 -27.54
C PRO A 257 27.57 -10.79 -28.34
N ILE A 258 26.49 -11.50 -27.98
CA ILE A 258 25.19 -11.33 -28.64
C ILE A 258 24.64 -9.89 -28.57
N TYR A 259 25.02 -9.13 -27.54
CA TYR A 259 24.55 -7.76 -27.33
C TYR A 259 25.48 -6.68 -27.91
N ASP A 260 26.61 -7.03 -28.52
CA ASP A 260 27.61 -6.07 -29.01
C ASP A 260 27.06 -5.10 -30.07
N HIS A 261 26.03 -5.52 -30.83
CA HIS A 261 25.38 -4.68 -31.84
C HIS A 261 24.24 -3.81 -31.31
N ARG A 262 23.93 -3.89 -30.01
CA ARG A 262 22.84 -3.15 -29.42
C ARG A 262 23.31 -1.72 -29.16
N SER A 263 22.61 -0.73 -29.69
CA SER A 263 22.80 0.65 -29.28
C SER A 263 22.33 0.83 -27.83
N PRO A 264 22.98 1.69 -27.02
CA PRO A 264 22.45 2.12 -25.73
C PRO A 264 21.00 2.60 -25.91
N THR A 265 20.08 2.05 -25.12
CA THR A 265 18.65 2.39 -25.19
C THR A 265 18.29 3.53 -24.23
N VAL A 266 19.15 3.79 -23.25
CA VAL A 266 18.93 4.78 -22.20
C VAL A 266 20.18 5.63 -22.02
N ASP A 267 19.98 6.94 -21.90
CA ASP A 267 21.01 7.85 -21.43
C ASP A 267 21.16 7.70 -19.92
N PRO A 268 22.37 7.42 -19.40
CA PRO A 268 22.58 7.29 -17.97
C PRO A 268 22.26 8.61 -17.26
N GLN A 269 21.44 8.54 -16.23
CA GLN A 269 21.07 9.68 -15.41
C GLN A 269 21.61 9.51 -13.99
N LEU A 270 22.19 10.60 -13.47
CA LEU A 270 22.73 10.63 -12.13
C LEU A 270 21.80 11.38 -11.20
N ILE A 271 21.35 10.71 -10.14
CA ILE A 271 20.48 11.27 -9.09
C ILE A 271 21.30 11.35 -7.81
N CYS A 272 21.60 12.58 -7.37
CA CYS A 272 22.41 12.82 -6.19
C CYS A 272 21.57 13.37 -5.04
N MET A 273 21.81 12.87 -3.83
CA MET A 273 21.17 13.33 -2.60
C MET A 273 22.25 13.82 -1.63
N SER A 274 22.10 15.05 -1.14
CA SER A 274 23.01 15.63 -0.14
C SER A 274 22.30 15.87 1.19
N GLY A 275 22.83 15.31 2.27
CA GLY A 275 22.44 15.62 3.64
C GLY A 275 23.34 16.71 4.23
N GLY A 276 22.72 17.72 4.86
CA GLY A 276 23.44 18.68 5.70
C GLY A 276 24.04 18.02 6.93
N ALA A 277 25.01 18.67 7.57
CA ALA A 277 25.48 18.22 8.88
C ALA A 277 24.40 18.53 9.93
N GLY A 278 24.11 17.60 10.84
CA GLY A 278 23.04 17.76 11.79
C GLY A 278 22.80 16.51 12.65
N LEU A 279 21.84 16.60 13.55
CA LEU A 279 21.40 15.46 14.37
C LEU A 279 20.47 14.59 13.53
N ASP A 280 20.69 13.28 13.53
CA ASP A 280 19.74 12.31 12.98
C ASP A 280 18.53 12.11 13.90
N ALA A 281 17.57 11.29 13.49
CA ALA A 281 16.34 11.01 14.24
C ALA A 281 16.60 10.34 15.61
N GLN A 282 17.84 9.90 15.86
CA GLN A 282 18.30 9.29 17.10
C GLN A 282 19.14 10.27 17.95
N GLY A 283 19.26 11.53 17.52
CA GLY A 283 20.04 12.55 18.22
C GLY A 283 21.56 12.40 18.06
N VAL A 284 22.03 11.63 17.07
CA VAL A 284 23.46 11.46 16.78
C VAL A 284 23.88 12.46 15.73
N TYR A 285 24.95 13.21 16.00
CA TYR A 285 25.49 14.17 15.04
C TYR A 285 26.14 13.43 13.86
N LYS A 286 25.60 13.65 12.66
CA LYS A 286 26.20 13.19 11.41
C LYS A 286 26.77 14.37 10.63
N GLY A 287 27.97 14.17 10.11
CA GLY A 287 28.61 15.08 9.18
C GLY A 287 27.83 15.18 7.87
N SER A 288 28.10 16.24 7.11
CA SER A 288 27.53 16.42 5.78
C SER A 288 27.93 15.26 4.85
N SER A 289 26.95 14.65 4.19
CA SER A 289 27.15 13.48 3.31
C SER A 289 26.45 13.70 1.98
N CYS A 290 26.97 13.10 0.92
CA CYS A 290 26.34 13.12 -0.38
C CYS A 290 26.59 11.79 -1.09
N THR A 291 25.53 11.25 -1.70
CA THR A 291 25.57 9.98 -2.45
C THR A 291 24.80 10.14 -3.75
N CYS A 292 25.38 9.65 -4.84
CA CYS A 292 24.74 9.60 -6.15
C CYS A 292 24.40 8.16 -6.54
N TYR A 293 23.26 8.01 -7.22
CA TYR A 293 22.79 6.77 -7.77
C TYR A 293 22.48 6.94 -9.26
N THR A 294 22.66 5.87 -10.04
CA THR A 294 22.15 5.80 -11.42
C THR A 294 20.64 5.55 -11.41
N GLU A 295 19.98 5.68 -12.56
CA GLU A 295 18.57 5.31 -12.76
C GLU A 295 18.28 3.83 -12.45
N GLN A 296 19.31 2.98 -12.42
CA GLN A 296 19.22 1.56 -12.08
C GLN A 296 19.51 1.28 -10.60
N GLY A 297 19.72 2.32 -9.79
CA GLY A 297 19.96 2.21 -8.34
C GLY A 297 21.38 1.79 -7.96
N THR A 298 22.34 1.85 -8.88
CA THR A 298 23.76 1.58 -8.57
C THR A 298 24.43 2.82 -8.01
N VAL A 299 25.25 2.66 -6.96
CA VAL A 299 26.03 3.76 -6.38
C VAL A 299 27.08 4.22 -7.37
N TYR A 300 27.11 5.53 -7.63
CA TYR A 300 28.09 6.14 -8.52
C TYR A 300 29.09 6.97 -7.70
N ASP A 301 30.36 6.60 -7.78
CA ASP A 301 31.43 7.24 -7.03
C ASP A 301 31.91 8.52 -7.74
N ILE A 302 31.77 9.65 -7.04
CA ILE A 302 32.14 10.98 -7.52
C ILE A 302 32.56 11.84 -6.32
N SER A 303 33.32 12.90 -6.55
CA SER A 303 33.77 13.76 -5.45
C SER A 303 32.59 14.35 -4.67
N GLN A 304 32.79 14.52 -3.36
CA GLN A 304 31.75 15.10 -2.49
C GLN A 304 31.34 16.51 -2.91
N LEU A 305 32.24 17.28 -3.52
CA LEU A 305 31.95 18.62 -4.02
C LEU A 305 31.03 18.58 -5.25
N GLU A 306 31.33 17.72 -6.21
CA GLU A 306 30.53 17.54 -7.43
C GLU A 306 29.16 16.94 -7.08
N CYS A 307 29.12 15.92 -6.22
CA CYS A 307 27.88 15.32 -5.73
C CYS A 307 26.94 16.39 -5.15
N ARG A 308 27.46 17.28 -4.29
CA ARG A 308 26.67 18.36 -3.68
C ARG A 308 26.22 19.40 -4.69
N THR A 309 27.06 19.68 -5.69
CA THR A 309 26.72 20.60 -6.78
C THR A 309 25.54 20.05 -7.56
N ILE A 310 25.60 18.78 -7.95
CA ILE A 310 24.53 18.10 -8.68
C ILE A 310 23.26 17.99 -7.81
N ALA A 311 23.39 17.59 -6.55
CA ALA A 311 22.25 17.44 -5.63
C ALA A 311 21.51 18.77 -5.37
N ARG A 312 22.22 19.90 -5.34
CA ARG A 312 21.63 21.22 -5.02
C ARG A 312 21.22 22.03 -6.24
N ARG A 313 21.95 21.91 -7.35
CA ARG A 313 21.76 22.74 -8.56
C ARG A 313 21.19 21.94 -9.73
N GLY A 314 21.03 20.64 -9.58
CA GLY A 314 20.66 19.73 -10.65
C GLY A 314 21.86 19.29 -11.49
N PRO A 315 21.68 18.30 -12.36
CA PRO A 315 22.72 17.83 -13.27
C PRO A 315 23.10 18.91 -14.29
N VAL A 316 24.31 18.80 -14.84
CA VAL A 316 24.74 19.65 -15.95
C VAL A 316 23.79 19.46 -17.13
N TYR A 317 23.46 20.56 -17.81
CA TYR A 317 22.60 20.52 -18.98
C TYR A 317 23.16 19.58 -20.05
N ASN A 318 22.41 18.53 -20.39
CA ASN A 318 22.76 17.59 -21.44
C ASN A 318 21.99 17.94 -22.72
N PRO A 319 22.66 18.47 -23.78
CA PRO A 319 22.00 18.85 -25.03
C PRO A 319 21.53 17.65 -25.87
N TYR A 320 21.97 16.44 -25.55
CA TYR A 320 21.59 15.21 -26.25
C TYR A 320 20.36 14.53 -25.64
N ARG A 321 19.89 15.00 -24.47
CA ARG A 321 18.73 14.42 -23.79
C ARG A 321 17.47 14.64 -24.63
N GLU A 322 16.85 13.56 -25.08
CA GLU A 322 15.55 13.63 -25.75
C GLU A 322 14.48 14.20 -24.81
N ARG A 323 13.69 15.17 -25.28
CA ARG A 323 12.51 15.64 -24.57
C ARG A 323 11.42 14.58 -24.68
N VAL A 324 11.35 13.68 -23.70
CA VAL A 324 10.18 12.81 -23.53
C VAL A 324 8.98 13.72 -23.26
N GLN A 325 8.04 13.75 -24.21
CA GLN A 325 6.77 14.44 -24.09
C GLN A 325 5.95 13.74 -22.98
N GLU A 326 6.05 14.21 -21.74
CA GLU A 326 5.19 13.79 -20.63
C GLU A 326 3.76 14.36 -20.80
N HIS A 327 3.06 13.96 -21.85
CA HIS A 327 1.62 14.16 -21.96
C HIS A 327 0.89 13.08 -21.13
N SER A 328 0.90 13.17 -19.79
CA SER A 328 -0.04 12.41 -18.94
C SER A 328 -0.17 12.84 -17.47
N ALA A 329 0.59 13.81 -16.94
CA ALA A 329 0.53 14.12 -15.49
C ALA A 329 -0.03 15.51 -15.12
N MET A 330 -0.44 16.35 -16.08
CA MET A 330 -1.04 17.67 -15.82
C MET A 330 -2.49 17.75 -16.29
N GLN A 331 -3.38 16.91 -15.76
CA GLN A 331 -4.83 17.15 -15.86
C GLN A 331 -5.63 16.70 -14.63
N GLN A 332 -5.08 16.90 -13.42
CA GLN A 332 -5.84 16.76 -12.17
C GLN A 332 -5.65 17.92 -11.17
N GLY A 333 -5.13 19.07 -11.63
CA GLY A 333 -4.85 20.24 -10.78
C GLY A 333 -5.74 21.47 -11.00
N GLN A 334 -6.90 21.34 -11.66
CA GLN A 334 -7.84 22.47 -11.82
C GLN A 334 -9.25 22.08 -11.40
N VAL A 335 -9.47 22.00 -10.10
CA VAL A 335 -10.78 22.29 -9.52
C VAL A 335 -10.57 23.14 -8.27
N SER A 336 -11.22 24.30 -8.24
CA SER A 336 -11.43 25.21 -7.09
C SER A 336 -10.34 26.22 -6.76
N SER A 337 -10.31 27.34 -7.50
CA SER A 337 -10.06 28.66 -6.89
C SER A 337 -11.13 29.65 -7.33
N SER A 338 -12.29 29.56 -6.69
CA SER A 338 -13.30 30.61 -6.74
C SER A 338 -13.26 31.40 -5.43
N LEU A 339 -12.99 32.70 -5.58
CA LEU A 339 -13.31 33.82 -4.68
C LEU A 339 -12.47 33.96 -3.39
N VAL A 340 -11.63 35.01 -3.34
CA VAL A 340 -11.83 36.15 -2.44
C VAL A 340 -11.31 37.41 -3.13
N GLN A 341 -12.23 38.25 -3.60
CA GLN A 341 -11.95 39.63 -3.98
C GLN A 341 -12.56 40.50 -2.88
N GLY A 342 -11.73 41.30 -2.21
CA GLY A 342 -12.19 42.32 -1.28
C GLY A 342 -11.19 42.66 -0.19
N SER A 343 -10.43 43.74 -0.37
CA SER A 343 -10.37 44.81 0.63
C SER A 343 -9.60 46.01 0.06
N THR A 344 -10.33 47.12 0.00
CA THR A 344 -9.91 48.50 -0.22
C THR A 344 -8.69 48.92 0.60
N ALA A 345 -7.71 49.53 -0.07
CA ALA A 345 -6.64 50.27 0.56
C ALA A 345 -7.18 51.61 1.11
N LYS A 346 -7.03 51.84 2.42
CA LYS A 346 -7.21 53.15 3.05
C LYS A 346 -5.83 53.77 3.21
N GLN A 347 -5.54 54.82 2.44
CA GLN A 347 -4.37 55.68 2.63
C GLN A 347 -4.48 56.42 3.96
N VAL A 348 -3.44 56.34 4.78
CA VAL A 348 -3.25 57.22 5.94
C VAL A 348 -2.27 58.31 5.52
N SER A 349 -2.77 59.54 5.39
CA SER A 349 -1.96 60.75 5.25
C SER A 349 -1.59 61.26 6.64
N VAL A 350 -0.29 61.26 6.96
CA VAL A 350 0.24 61.98 8.13
C VAL A 350 0.59 63.39 7.68
N SER A 351 -0.14 64.38 8.20
CA SER A 351 0.19 65.80 8.05
C SER A 351 1.03 66.23 9.24
N ALA A 352 2.16 66.87 8.96
CA ALA A 352 3.08 67.46 9.92
C ALA A 352 3.01 69.00 9.85
N ALA A 353 2.90 69.63 11.02
CA ALA A 353 3.16 71.03 11.42
C ALA A 353 2.02 71.44 12.38
N GLY A 354 2.23 71.92 13.60
CA GLY A 354 3.37 72.55 14.24
C GLY A 354 2.83 73.72 15.06
N ALA A 355 3.00 73.70 16.38
CA ALA A 355 2.89 74.82 17.30
C ALA A 355 3.75 74.51 18.53
#